data_AF-A0A3A3GLC6-F1
#
_entry.id   AF-A0A3A3GLC6-F1
#
_cell.length_a   1.000
_cell.length_b   1.000
_cell.length_c   1.000
_cell.angle_alpha   90.00
_cell.angle_beta   90.00
_cell.angle_gamma   90.00
#
_symmetry.space_group_name_H-M   'P 1'
#
loop_
_entity.id
_entity.type
_entity.pdbx_description
1 polymer ?
#
loop_
_entity_poly.entity_id
_entity_poly.type
_entity_poly.pdbx_seq_one_letter_code
_entity_poly.pdbx_strand_id
1 'polypeptide(L)'
;MYVGNNPIRYVDPSGYSSQNVGCGGGGKKEGPYGGTNDPQQWSSDKGIYSVAYEVKLPKHMYPGVSDARHFQEANRQLHEAFQVDPRFAQKMEALYPGITDGVKPGKRGAFPRKAPTQDVTWHHEPSREGILQLVPYDQHTAKGKIQGIFHPDGKGGMENWGGGRKRKK
;
A
#
# COMPACT_ATOMS: atom_id res chain seq x y z
N MET A 1 15.58 -11.92 11.90
CA MET A 1 14.24 -12.56 11.96
C MET A 1 13.25 -11.51 11.50
N TYR A 2 12.68 -11.66 10.30
CA TYR A 2 11.60 -10.79 9.81
C TYR A 2 10.30 -11.57 10.01
N VAL A 3 9.48 -11.13 10.96
CA VAL A 3 8.11 -11.62 11.16
C VAL A 3 7.21 -10.44 10.88
N GLY A 4 6.44 -10.52 9.81
CA GLY A 4 5.54 -9.45 9.38
C GLY A 4 4.52 -10.02 8.43
N ASN A 5 3.65 -10.89 8.95
CA ASN A 5 2.43 -11.28 8.26
C ASN A 5 1.66 -10.00 7.94
N ASN A 6 1.56 -9.62 6.66
CA ASN A 6 0.77 -8.50 6.20
C ASN A 6 -0.54 -9.05 5.62
N PRO A 7 -1.63 -9.17 6.41
CA PRO A 7 -2.89 -9.68 5.88
C PRO A 7 -3.54 -8.65 4.96
N ILE A 8 -3.65 -8.96 3.66
CA ILE A 8 -4.54 -8.25 2.75
C ILE A 8 -5.97 -8.39 3.28
N ARG A 9 -6.62 -7.27 3.62
CA ARG A 9 -8.08 -7.18 3.69
C ARG A 9 -8.57 -6.28 2.56
N TYR A 10 -9.24 -6.90 1.59
CA TYR A 10 -9.90 -6.23 0.46
C TYR A 10 -11.26 -5.68 0.93
N VAL A 11 -11.58 -4.45 0.56
CA VAL A 11 -12.90 -3.84 0.74
C VAL A 11 -13.37 -3.32 -0.62
N ASP A 12 -14.60 -3.67 -0.98
CA ASP A 12 -15.28 -3.25 -2.21
C ASP A 12 -15.38 -1.71 -2.29
N PRO A 13 -14.79 -1.06 -3.31
CA PRO A 13 -14.78 0.40 -3.44
C PRO A 13 -16.09 1.00 -3.97
N SER A 14 -17.10 0.20 -4.30
CA SER A 14 -18.34 0.70 -4.92
C SER A 14 -19.31 1.41 -3.96
N GLY A 15 -19.18 1.23 -2.65
CA GLY A 15 -20.13 1.78 -1.68
C GLY A 15 -21.56 1.21 -1.80
N TYR A 16 -21.80 0.27 -2.71
CA TYR A 16 -23.05 -0.47 -2.80
C TYR A 16 -22.89 -1.78 -2.07
N SER A 17 -23.21 -1.77 -0.78
CA SER A 17 -23.56 -3.00 -0.05
C SER A 17 -24.67 -3.69 -0.85
N SER A 18 -24.33 -4.78 -1.55
CA SER A 18 -25.35 -5.68 -2.07
C SER A 18 -26.14 -6.21 -0.87
N GLN A 19 -27.39 -5.75 -0.76
CA GLN A 19 -28.39 -6.42 0.06
C GLN A 19 -28.54 -7.82 -0.51
N ASN A 20 -27.88 -8.79 0.12
CA ASN A 20 -28.33 -10.16 0.02
C ASN A 20 -29.58 -10.29 0.89
N VAL A 21 -30.68 -10.55 0.21
CA VAL A 21 -32.01 -10.85 0.73
C VAL A 21 -31.89 -12.09 1.64
N GLY A 22 -32.39 -11.99 2.88
CA GLY A 22 -32.38 -13.12 3.81
C GLY A 22 -32.79 -12.78 5.26
N CYS A 23 -34.08 -12.46 5.44
CA CYS A 23 -34.94 -12.74 6.60
C CYS A 23 -34.37 -12.68 8.05
N GLY A 24 -34.89 -11.72 8.84
CA GLY A 24 -35.36 -12.01 10.21
C GLY A 24 -34.67 -11.31 11.40
N GLY A 25 -35.41 -10.37 12.02
CA GLY A 25 -35.57 -10.35 13.48
C GLY A 25 -34.55 -9.61 14.37
N GLY A 26 -34.83 -8.31 14.61
CA GLY A 26 -34.94 -7.66 15.94
C GLY A 26 -33.85 -7.77 17.03
N GLY A 27 -33.43 -6.61 17.56
CA GLY A 27 -33.02 -6.48 18.96
C GLY A 27 -31.89 -5.48 19.24
N LYS A 28 -32.24 -4.29 19.74
CA LYS A 28 -31.31 -3.31 20.34
C LYS A 28 -30.82 -3.81 21.71
N LYS A 29 -29.55 -3.57 22.11
CA LYS A 29 -29.12 -3.10 23.45
C LYS A 29 -27.69 -2.54 23.40
N GLU A 30 -27.52 -1.35 23.94
CA GLU A 30 -26.25 -0.68 24.23
C GLU A 30 -25.75 -1.06 25.64
N GLY A 31 -24.42 -1.07 25.84
CA GLY A 31 -23.77 -1.05 27.16
C GLY A 31 -22.53 -1.96 27.30
N PRO A 32 -21.65 -1.72 28.30
CA PRO A 32 -20.44 -0.91 28.15
C PRO A 32 -19.13 -1.65 28.47
N TYR A 33 -18.00 -1.18 27.91
CA TYR A 33 -16.59 -1.55 28.13
C TYR A 33 -16.24 -2.80 28.98
N GLY A 34 -15.62 -3.79 28.35
CA GLY A 34 -14.90 -4.90 28.99
C GLY A 34 -13.95 -5.56 27.98
N GLY A 35 -12.65 -5.41 28.17
CA GLY A 35 -11.65 -5.46 27.11
C GLY A 35 -11.18 -6.84 26.65
N THR A 36 -10.57 -6.84 25.47
CA THR A 36 -9.50 -7.76 25.10
C THR A 36 -8.43 -6.96 24.37
N ASN A 37 -7.20 -7.02 24.89
CA ASN A 37 -5.99 -6.52 24.23
C ASN A 37 -5.84 -7.24 22.89
N ASP A 38 -6.12 -6.55 21.80
CA ASP A 38 -5.90 -7.04 20.44
C ASP A 38 -4.90 -6.10 19.77
N PRO A 39 -3.76 -6.58 19.20
CA PRO A 39 -2.81 -5.73 18.48
C PRO A 39 -3.36 -5.12 17.18
N GLN A 40 -4.67 -5.18 16.97
CA GLN A 40 -5.38 -4.76 15.77
C GLN A 40 -5.69 -3.25 15.78
N GLN A 41 -4.70 -2.39 15.98
CA GLN A 41 -4.91 -0.95 15.84
C GLN A 41 -4.55 -0.48 14.43
N TRP A 42 -5.55 -0.54 13.55
CA TRP A 42 -5.57 0.11 12.24
C TRP A 42 -5.28 1.60 12.37
N SER A 43 -4.36 2.10 11.57
CA SER A 43 -4.37 3.51 11.15
C SER A 43 -4.11 3.56 9.65
N SER A 44 -5.12 3.12 8.88
CA SER A 44 -5.45 3.93 7.70
C SER A 44 -5.91 5.25 8.30
N ASP A 45 -5.47 6.39 7.78
CA ASP A 45 -6.13 7.62 8.18
C ASP A 45 -7.56 7.56 7.61
N LYS A 46 -8.47 6.99 8.41
CA LYS A 46 -9.93 7.02 8.31
C LYS A 46 -10.57 6.31 7.11
N GLY A 47 -9.98 5.21 6.60
CA GLY A 47 -10.63 4.41 5.54
C GLY A 47 -10.85 5.18 4.22
N ILE A 48 -10.09 6.24 3.97
CA ILE A 48 -10.23 7.12 2.82
C ILE A 48 -9.52 6.55 1.57
N TYR A 49 -8.52 5.69 1.77
CA TYR A 49 -7.81 4.97 0.71
C TYR A 49 -7.36 3.58 1.20
N SER A 50 -7.00 2.73 0.24
CA SER A 50 -6.62 1.34 0.44
C SER A 50 -5.11 1.16 0.21
N VAL A 51 -4.49 0.35 1.05
CA VAL A 51 -3.08 -0.08 0.90
C VAL A 51 -3.08 -1.59 0.65
N ALA A 52 -2.60 -2.00 -0.51
CA ALA A 52 -2.52 -3.41 -0.90
C ALA A 52 -1.29 -4.10 -0.31
N TYR A 53 -0.19 -3.37 -0.16
CA TYR A 53 1.05 -3.86 0.45
C TYR A 53 1.91 -2.69 0.93
N GLU A 54 2.83 -2.95 1.86
CA GLU A 54 3.71 -1.93 2.39
C GLU A 54 5.12 -2.50 2.53
N VAL A 55 6.12 -1.67 2.23
CA VAL A 55 7.53 -2.02 2.38
C VAL A 55 8.26 -0.90 3.13
N LYS A 56 9.32 -1.30 3.82
CA LYS A 56 10.28 -0.37 4.39
C LYS A 56 11.57 -0.40 3.57
N LEU A 57 11.94 0.77 3.04
CA LEU A 57 13.21 0.97 2.37
C LEU A 57 14.37 0.92 3.38
N PRO A 58 15.53 0.36 3.01
CA PRO A 58 16.74 0.46 3.81
C PRO A 58 17.18 1.91 3.99
N LYS A 59 17.73 2.26 5.16
CA LYS A 59 18.19 3.64 5.46
C LYS A 59 19.18 4.22 4.45
N HIS A 60 20.02 3.40 3.80
CA HIS A 60 20.97 3.90 2.81
C HIS A 60 20.31 4.34 1.49
N MET A 61 19.00 4.10 1.33
CA MET A 61 18.23 4.51 0.16
C MET A 61 17.61 5.89 0.34
N TYR A 62 17.89 6.63 1.42
CA TYR A 62 17.45 8.01 1.58
C TYR A 62 18.38 8.74 2.57
N PRO A 63 18.65 10.05 2.38
CA PRO A 63 18.12 10.94 1.33
C PRO A 63 18.87 10.80 -0.02
N GLY A 64 18.28 11.37 -1.09
CA GLY A 64 18.96 11.60 -2.37
C GLY A 64 18.91 10.47 -3.42
N VAL A 65 18.14 9.41 -3.19
CA VAL A 65 17.92 8.33 -4.16
C VAL A 65 16.63 8.57 -4.95
N SER A 66 16.57 8.12 -6.20
CA SER A 66 15.43 8.34 -7.09
C SER A 66 14.23 7.44 -6.77
N ASP A 67 13.01 7.89 -7.09
CA ASP A 67 11.78 7.07 -7.02
C ASP A 67 11.93 5.73 -7.76
N ALA A 68 12.53 5.79 -8.95
CA ALA A 68 12.78 4.61 -9.76
C ALA A 68 13.70 3.57 -9.08
N ARG A 69 14.48 3.95 -8.06
CA ARG A 69 15.28 3.02 -7.24
C ARG A 69 14.50 2.55 -6.01
N HIS A 70 13.71 3.43 -5.41
CA HIS A 70 12.77 3.07 -4.35
C HIS A 70 11.77 2.01 -4.83
N PHE A 71 11.18 2.21 -6.01
CA PHE A 71 10.23 1.27 -6.62
C PHE A 71 10.91 -0.05 -7.00
N GLN A 72 12.17 -0.01 -7.41
CA GLN A 72 12.94 -1.21 -7.69
C GLN A 72 13.11 -2.07 -6.44
N GLU A 73 13.43 -1.45 -5.31
CA GLU A 73 13.56 -2.14 -4.02
C GLU A 73 12.20 -2.64 -3.51
N ALA A 74 11.15 -1.85 -3.67
CA ALA A 74 9.79 -2.25 -3.31
C ALA A 74 9.29 -3.45 -4.13
N ASN A 75 9.55 -3.45 -5.45
CA ASN A 75 9.23 -4.57 -6.33
C ASN A 75 10.02 -5.83 -5.97
N ARG A 76 11.30 -5.69 -5.54
CA ARG A 76 12.07 -6.82 -5.02
C ARG A 76 11.40 -7.43 -3.79
N GLN A 77 11.07 -6.60 -2.80
CA GLN A 77 10.42 -7.07 -1.56
C GLN A 77 9.04 -7.69 -1.82
N LEU A 78 8.23 -7.11 -2.71
CA LEU A 78 6.92 -7.68 -3.07
C LEU A 78 7.07 -9.00 -3.84
N HIS A 79 8.04 -9.11 -4.74
CA HIS A 79 8.33 -10.37 -5.43
C HIS A 79 8.74 -11.46 -4.45
N GLU A 80 9.62 -11.16 -3.49
CA GLU A 80 10.03 -12.10 -2.44
C GLU A 80 8.83 -12.52 -1.58
N ALA A 81 7.95 -11.59 -1.22
CA ALA A 81 6.70 -11.91 -0.51
C ALA A 81 5.81 -12.87 -1.32
N PHE A 82 5.71 -12.69 -2.65
CA PHE A 82 5.01 -13.64 -3.52
C PHE A 82 5.66 -15.02 -3.58
N GLN A 83 7.00 -15.11 -3.50
CA GLN A 83 7.68 -16.40 -3.44
C GLN A 83 7.46 -17.11 -2.10
N VAL A 84 7.39 -16.35 -1.00
CA VAL A 84 7.16 -16.89 0.35
C VAL A 84 5.70 -17.32 0.56
N ASP A 85 4.74 -16.54 0.04
CA ASP A 85 3.30 -16.84 0.17
C ASP A 85 2.61 -16.86 -1.21
N PRO A 86 2.50 -18.03 -1.85
CA PRO A 86 1.79 -18.19 -3.11
C PRO A 86 0.28 -17.89 -3.03
N ARG A 87 -0.35 -18.02 -1.86
CA ARG A 87 -1.78 -17.68 -1.70
C ARG A 87 -1.97 -16.17 -1.69
N PHE A 88 -1.07 -15.44 -1.05
CA PHE A 88 -1.00 -13.98 -1.15
C PHE A 88 -0.76 -13.53 -2.59
N ALA A 89 0.16 -14.18 -3.31
CA ALA A 89 0.40 -13.90 -4.73
C ALA A 89 -0.87 -14.09 -5.58
N GLN A 90 -1.59 -15.21 -5.41
CA GLN A 90 -2.85 -15.48 -6.12
C GLN A 90 -3.93 -14.44 -5.82
N LYS A 91 -4.06 -14.01 -4.55
CA LYS A 91 -5.01 -12.95 -4.18
C LYS A 91 -4.65 -11.63 -4.84
N MET A 92 -3.37 -11.25 -4.84
CA MET A 92 -2.92 -10.01 -5.47
C MET A 92 -3.11 -10.07 -6.99
N GLU A 93 -2.83 -11.20 -7.62
CA GLU A 93 -3.07 -11.40 -9.06
C GLU A 93 -4.55 -11.28 -9.42
N ALA A 94 -5.45 -11.78 -8.57
CA ALA A 94 -6.90 -11.64 -8.77
C ALA A 94 -7.38 -10.19 -8.63
N LEU A 95 -6.75 -9.41 -7.74
CA LEU A 95 -7.09 -7.99 -7.53
C LEU A 95 -6.46 -7.08 -8.58
N TYR A 96 -5.23 -7.38 -9.00
CA TYR A 96 -4.41 -6.59 -9.89
C TYR A 96 -3.78 -7.52 -10.94
N PRO A 97 -4.50 -7.85 -12.03
CA PRO A 97 -3.99 -8.76 -13.05
C PRO A 97 -2.63 -8.33 -13.59
N GLY A 98 -1.69 -9.27 -13.66
CA GLY A 98 -0.31 -9.07 -14.09
C GLY A 98 0.65 -8.59 -12.99
N ILE A 99 0.21 -8.40 -11.75
CA ILE A 99 1.07 -7.89 -10.67
C ILE A 99 2.23 -8.84 -10.34
N THR A 100 2.00 -10.15 -10.38
CA THR A 100 3.05 -11.13 -10.09
C THR A 100 4.16 -11.10 -11.14
N ASP A 101 3.80 -10.91 -12.42
CA ASP A 101 4.76 -10.70 -13.51
C ASP A 101 5.40 -9.31 -13.46
N GLY A 102 4.62 -8.29 -13.09
CA GLY A 102 5.03 -6.89 -13.00
C GLY A 102 6.14 -6.61 -11.99
N VAL A 103 6.35 -7.51 -11.02
CA VAL A 103 7.43 -7.43 -10.03
C VAL A 103 8.58 -8.39 -10.29
N LYS A 104 8.48 -9.32 -11.25
CA LYS A 104 9.55 -10.30 -11.50
C LYS A 104 10.84 -9.62 -11.97
N PRO A 105 12.01 -10.13 -11.56
CA PRO A 105 13.27 -9.67 -12.13
C PRO A 105 13.34 -10.02 -13.62
N GLY A 106 13.96 -9.15 -14.40
CA GLY A 106 14.25 -9.44 -15.81
C GLY A 106 15.31 -10.53 -15.97
N LYS A 107 15.60 -10.92 -17.21
CA LYS A 107 16.59 -11.97 -17.55
C LYS A 107 17.98 -11.77 -16.94
N ARG A 108 18.34 -10.53 -16.60
CA ARG A 108 19.63 -10.15 -15.98
C ARG A 108 19.54 -9.93 -14.46
N GLY A 109 18.45 -10.35 -13.82
CA GLY A 109 18.24 -10.24 -12.36
C GLY A 109 17.77 -8.86 -11.86
N ALA A 110 17.69 -7.84 -12.72
CA ALA A 110 17.25 -6.52 -12.30
C ALA A 110 15.73 -6.44 -12.14
N PHE A 111 15.27 -5.91 -11.01
CA PHE A 111 13.86 -5.65 -10.74
C PHE A 111 13.33 -4.42 -11.50
N PRO A 112 12.02 -4.38 -11.85
CA PRO A 112 11.41 -3.24 -12.54
C PRO A 112 11.50 -1.95 -11.71
N ARG A 113 11.69 -0.82 -12.39
CA ARG A 113 11.82 0.52 -11.77
C ARG A 113 10.54 1.36 -11.80
N LYS A 114 9.42 0.71 -12.12
CA LYS A 114 8.08 1.29 -12.28
C LYS A 114 7.09 0.57 -11.38
N ALA A 115 5.87 1.09 -11.29
CA ALA A 115 4.79 0.37 -10.63
C ALA A 115 4.54 -1.01 -11.27
N PRO A 116 4.07 -2.01 -10.50
CA PRO A 116 3.86 -3.37 -11.00
C PRO A 116 2.87 -3.46 -12.17
N THR A 117 1.73 -2.76 -12.08
CA THR A 117 0.68 -2.71 -13.11
C THR A 117 0.22 -1.27 -13.33
N GLN A 118 -0.81 -1.06 -14.16
CA GLN A 118 -1.44 0.25 -14.36
C GLN A 118 -2.44 0.60 -13.25
N ASP A 119 -2.93 -0.40 -12.51
CA ASP A 119 -3.99 -0.24 -11.51
C ASP A 119 -3.47 0.17 -10.14
N VAL A 120 -2.16 0.05 -9.91
CA VAL A 120 -1.51 0.37 -8.63
C VAL A 120 -0.27 1.21 -8.84
N THR A 121 0.13 1.95 -7.81
CA THR A 121 1.41 2.65 -7.75
C THR A 121 1.99 2.61 -6.35
N TRP A 122 3.31 2.77 -6.26
CA TRP A 122 4.00 2.98 -4.99
C TRP A 122 3.85 4.45 -4.58
N HIS A 123 3.34 4.65 -3.37
CA HIS A 123 3.16 5.93 -2.71
C HIS A 123 4.18 6.06 -1.57
N HIS A 124 4.92 7.17 -1.52
CA HIS A 124 5.82 7.49 -0.41
C HIS A 124 5.00 8.07 0.74
N GLU A 125 4.90 7.32 1.83
CA GLU A 125 4.09 7.72 2.97
C GLU A 125 4.72 8.93 3.69
N PRO A 126 3.97 10.02 3.91
CA PRO A 126 4.54 11.30 4.31
C PRO A 126 5.00 11.37 5.77
N SER A 127 4.44 10.56 6.67
CA SER A 127 4.67 10.66 8.12
C SER A 127 5.71 9.69 8.67
N ARG A 128 5.96 8.56 8.01
CA ARG A 128 6.89 7.51 8.43
C ARG A 128 7.96 7.32 7.36
N GLU A 129 9.18 7.68 7.74
CA GLU A 129 10.32 7.68 6.85
C GLU A 129 10.62 6.28 6.26
N GLY A 130 10.85 6.25 4.94
CA GLY A 130 11.23 5.05 4.20
C GLY A 130 10.08 4.08 3.90
N ILE A 131 8.83 4.44 4.21
CA ILE A 131 7.67 3.58 3.96
C ILE A 131 7.07 3.84 2.58
N LEU A 132 7.14 2.84 1.70
CA LEU A 132 6.31 2.84 0.49
C LEU A 132 5.07 1.98 0.69
N GLN A 133 3.94 2.51 0.25
CA GLN A 133 2.66 1.81 0.21
C GLN A 133 2.25 1.57 -1.23
N LEU A 134 1.88 0.34 -1.56
CA LEU A 134 1.25 0.01 -2.83
C LEU A 134 -0.24 0.36 -2.72
N VAL A 135 -0.68 1.34 -3.48
CA VAL A 135 -2.05 1.86 -3.44
C VAL A 135 -2.69 1.78 -4.83
N PRO A 136 -4.02 1.67 -4.95
CA PRO A 136 -4.72 1.84 -6.21
C PRO A 136 -4.38 3.18 -6.89
N TYR A 137 -4.12 3.16 -8.19
CA TYR A 137 -3.67 4.32 -8.95
C TYR A 137 -4.75 5.41 -9.05
N ASP A 138 -6.01 5.01 -9.15
CA ASP A 138 -7.17 5.89 -9.12
C ASP A 138 -7.27 6.67 -7.80
N GLN A 139 -7.00 6.02 -6.67
CA GLN A 139 -6.92 6.67 -5.36
C GLN A 139 -5.71 7.60 -5.29
N HIS A 140 -4.53 7.17 -5.77
CA HIS A 140 -3.33 8.01 -5.79
C HIS A 140 -3.51 9.31 -6.60
N THR A 141 -4.31 9.27 -7.66
CA THR A 141 -4.58 10.43 -8.53
C THR A 141 -5.88 11.18 -8.19
N ALA A 142 -6.64 10.69 -7.20
CA ALA A 142 -7.91 11.28 -6.80
C ALA A 142 -7.70 12.70 -6.25
N LYS A 143 -8.53 13.62 -6.73
CA LYS A 143 -8.53 15.02 -6.28
C LYS A 143 -9.22 15.15 -4.91
N GLY A 144 -9.04 16.30 -4.27
CA GLY A 144 -9.76 16.65 -3.04
C GLY A 144 -9.10 16.06 -1.79
N LYS A 145 -9.89 15.47 -0.90
CA LYS A 145 -9.42 15.02 0.42
C LYS A 145 -8.28 14.00 0.34
N ILE A 146 -8.31 13.10 -0.64
CA ILE A 146 -7.27 12.08 -0.84
C ILE A 146 -5.93 12.73 -1.23
N GLN A 147 -5.95 13.71 -2.13
CA GLN A 147 -4.75 14.47 -2.50
C GLN A 147 -4.09 15.14 -1.30
N GLY A 148 -4.87 15.71 -0.37
CA GLY A 148 -4.34 16.36 0.84
C GLY A 148 -3.72 15.37 1.84
N ILE A 149 -4.12 14.10 1.81
CA ILE A 149 -3.54 13.04 2.65
C ILE A 149 -2.21 12.56 2.06
N PHE A 150 -2.12 12.41 0.73
CA PHE A 150 -0.88 12.02 0.06
C PHE A 150 0.15 13.15 -0.07
N HIS A 151 -0.31 14.40 -0.04
CA HIS A 151 0.52 15.59 -0.17
C HIS A 151 0.16 16.63 0.90
N PRO A 152 0.37 16.33 2.20
CA PRO A 152 0.19 17.35 3.24
C PRO A 152 1.12 18.53 2.97
N ASP A 153 0.60 19.74 3.10
CA ASP A 153 1.32 21.00 2.82
C ASP A 153 1.89 21.14 1.39
N GLY A 154 1.35 20.37 0.43
CA GLY A 154 1.82 20.34 -0.96
C GLY A 154 3.14 19.56 -1.14
N LYS A 155 3.60 18.86 -0.10
CA LYS A 155 4.83 18.06 -0.10
C LYS A 155 4.47 16.58 0.06
N GLY A 156 4.99 15.73 -0.83
CA GLY A 156 4.83 14.27 -0.70
C GLY A 156 5.91 13.64 0.18
N GLY A 157 5.73 12.38 0.60
CA GLY A 157 6.74 11.66 1.38
C GLY A 157 8.14 11.61 0.73
N MET A 158 8.20 11.67 -0.61
CA MET A 158 9.47 11.77 -1.32
C MET A 158 10.26 13.04 -0.98
N GLU A 159 9.58 14.18 -0.86
CA GLU A 159 10.22 15.45 -0.46
C GLU A 159 10.62 15.40 1.02
N ASN A 160 9.78 14.81 1.87
CA ASN A 160 10.02 14.71 3.32
C ASN A 160 11.24 13.85 3.66
N TRP A 161 11.48 12.76 2.92
CA TRP A 161 12.64 11.89 3.15
C TRP A 161 13.93 12.41 2.49
N GLY A 162 13.91 13.63 1.95
CA GLY A 162 15.04 14.22 1.21
C GLY A 162 15.34 13.52 -0.12
N GLY A 163 14.35 12.84 -0.69
CA GLY A 163 14.42 12.25 -2.02
C GLY A 163 14.07 13.26 -3.12
N GLY A 164 14.38 12.90 -4.37
CA GLY A 164 14.14 13.73 -5.54
C GLY A 164 15.43 14.29 -6.13
N ARG A 165 15.38 14.71 -7.41
CA ARG A 165 16.53 15.32 -8.06
C ARG A 165 16.83 16.65 -7.35
N LYS A 166 18.02 16.78 -6.73
CA LYS A 166 18.53 18.11 -6.37
C LYS A 166 18.51 18.95 -7.64
N ARG A 167 17.73 20.04 -7.67
CA ARG A 167 17.91 21.05 -8.71
C ARG A 167 19.35 21.53 -8.62
N LYS A 168 20.13 21.35 -9.68
CA LYS A 168 21.43 22.02 -9.77
C LYS A 168 21.13 23.52 -9.68
N LYS A 169 21.73 24.21 -8.70
CA LYS A 169 21.84 25.66 -8.71
C LYS A 169 22.74 26.08 -9.86
#